data_AF-A0A7W4PN27-F1
#
_entry.id   AF-A0A7W4PN27-F1
#
_cell.length_a   1.000
_cell.length_b   1.000
_cell.length_c   1.000
_cell.angle_alpha   90.00
_cell.angle_beta   90.00
_cell.angle_gamma   90.00
#
_symmetry.space_group_name_H-M   'P 1'
#
loop_
_entity.id
_entity.type
_entity.pdbx_description
1 polymer ?
#
loop_
_entity_poly.entity_id
_entity_poly.type
_entity_poly.pdbx_seq_one_letter_code
_entity_poly.pdbx_strand_id
1 'polypeptide(L)'
;MTIKRGALTLMLALLSSCSADTVARHLAGRECNAGYIQEGEDWCAPPERPPVPQPYCTQSWNGVDCWSRPDQMPNVARAVGEGPTGLTQDQNANRLNMSVKEAPPTNSYIP
;
A
#
# COMPACT_ATOMS: atom_id res chain seq x y z
N MET A 1 22.97 -34.60 25.40
CA MET A 1 23.28 -33.20 25.00
C MET A 1 22.22 -32.58 24.07
N THR A 2 21.36 -33.39 23.45
CA THR A 2 20.27 -32.97 22.53
C THR A 2 19.06 -32.35 23.23
N ILE A 3 18.68 -32.84 24.42
CA ILE A 3 17.52 -32.31 25.19
C ILE A 3 17.71 -30.84 25.60
N LYS A 4 18.92 -30.47 26.06
CA LYS A 4 19.23 -29.08 26.46
C LYS A 4 19.19 -28.12 25.28
N ARG A 5 19.62 -28.58 24.09
CA ARG A 5 19.56 -27.80 22.84
C ARG A 5 18.12 -27.63 22.38
N GLY A 6 17.29 -28.67 22.44
CA GLY A 6 15.87 -28.61 22.12
C GLY A 6 15.07 -27.68 23.06
N ALA A 7 15.38 -27.70 24.36
CA ALA A 7 14.75 -26.81 25.32
C ALA A 7 15.10 -25.34 25.06
N LEU A 8 16.36 -25.04 24.71
CA LEU A 8 16.80 -23.68 24.39
C LEU A 8 16.12 -23.13 23.13
N THR A 9 16.03 -23.93 22.04
CA THR A 9 15.31 -23.51 20.83
C THR A 9 13.82 -23.31 21.07
N LEU A 10 13.18 -24.16 21.88
CA LEU A 10 11.76 -23.99 22.23
C LEU A 10 11.53 -22.70 23.02
N MET A 11 12.40 -22.39 23.98
CA MET A 11 12.31 -21.18 24.81
C MET A 11 12.50 -19.91 23.98
N LEU A 12 13.46 -19.91 23.06
CA LEU A 12 13.70 -18.80 22.12
C LEU A 12 12.50 -18.55 21.20
N ALA A 13 11.84 -19.61 20.71
CA ALA A 13 10.64 -19.48 19.86
C ALA A 13 9.43 -18.93 20.63
N LEU A 14 9.27 -19.29 21.90
CA LEU A 14 8.20 -18.77 22.76
C LEU A 14 8.41 -17.29 23.12
N LEU A 15 9.65 -16.86 23.30
CA LEU A 15 9.98 -15.47 23.62
C LEU A 15 9.84 -14.56 22.39
N SER A 16 10.19 -15.04 21.19
CA SER A 16 10.07 -14.24 19.96
C SER A 16 8.63 -14.06 19.47
N SER A 17 7.74 -15.00 19.77
CA SER A 17 6.32 -14.94 19.38
C SER A 17 5.44 -14.11 20.33
N CYS A 18 5.96 -13.67 21.48
CA CYS A 18 5.21 -12.96 22.51
C CYS A 18 5.51 -11.45 22.55
N SER A 19 6.14 -10.88 21.53
CA SER A 19 6.33 -9.43 21.48
C SER A 19 4.98 -8.72 21.29
N ALA A 20 4.83 -7.54 21.91
CA ALA A 20 3.64 -6.71 21.76
C ALA A 20 3.33 -6.43 20.28
N ASP A 21 4.36 -6.21 19.46
CA ASP A 21 4.27 -6.01 18.01
C ASP A 21 3.70 -7.25 17.29
N THR A 22 4.15 -8.46 17.65
CA THR A 22 3.64 -9.71 17.03
C THR A 22 2.18 -9.94 17.36
N VAL A 23 1.79 -9.71 18.62
CA VAL A 23 0.40 -9.83 19.07
C VAL A 23 -0.46 -8.76 18.41
N ALA A 24 0.00 -7.50 18.39
CA ALA A 24 -0.71 -6.38 17.78
C ALA A 24 -0.90 -6.59 16.27
N ARG A 25 0.13 -7.07 15.56
CA ARG A 25 0.04 -7.39 14.13
C ARG A 25 -1.05 -8.43 13.85
N HIS A 26 -1.17 -9.45 14.70
CA HIS A 26 -2.17 -10.49 14.52
C HIS A 26 -3.59 -10.02 14.84
N LEU A 27 -3.75 -9.14 15.84
CA LEU A 27 -5.05 -8.56 16.19
C LEU A 27 -5.50 -7.48 15.20
N ALA A 28 -4.58 -6.63 14.73
CA ALA A 28 -4.88 -5.52 13.84
C ALA A 28 -4.92 -5.93 12.36
N GLY A 29 -4.37 -7.10 12.00
CA GLY A 29 -4.30 -7.58 10.62
C GLY A 29 -3.40 -6.74 9.71
N ARG A 30 -2.49 -5.96 10.29
CA ARG A 30 -1.58 -5.04 9.61
C ARG A 30 -0.26 -4.98 10.37
N GLU A 31 0.81 -4.54 9.73
CA GLU A 31 2.12 -4.39 10.38
C GLU A 31 1.98 -3.44 11.58
N CYS A 32 2.48 -3.85 12.74
CA CYS A 32 2.61 -3.00 13.91
C CYS A 32 4.02 -3.15 14.47
N ASN A 33 4.69 -2.02 14.70
CA ASN A 33 6.09 -1.97 15.06
C ASN A 33 6.38 -0.71 15.90
N ALA A 34 7.02 -0.89 17.06
CA ALA A 34 7.43 0.23 17.91
C ALA A 34 8.42 1.20 17.23
N GLY A 35 9.06 0.80 16.13
CA GLY A 35 9.89 1.66 15.28
C GLY A 35 9.11 2.85 14.70
N TYR A 36 7.86 2.65 14.30
CA TYR A 36 7.02 3.72 13.72
C TYR A 36 6.78 4.87 14.70
N ILE A 37 6.66 4.56 15.99
CA ILE A 37 6.48 5.56 17.04
C ILE A 37 7.69 6.51 17.12
N GLN A 38 8.90 5.99 16.86
CA GLN A 38 10.13 6.82 16.86
C GLN A 38 10.20 7.73 15.62
N GLU A 39 9.55 7.34 14.53
CA GLU A 39 9.42 8.13 13.30
C GLU A 39 8.29 9.18 13.38
N GLY A 40 7.52 9.18 14.49
CA GLY A 40 6.37 10.05 14.68
C GLY A 40 5.07 9.53 14.04
N GLU A 41 5.09 8.28 13.58
CA GLU A 41 3.95 7.58 12.99
C GLU A 41 3.15 6.82 14.07
N ASP A 42 1.94 6.38 13.70
CA ASP A 42 1.15 5.50 14.55
C ASP A 42 1.83 4.13 14.73
N TRP A 43 1.59 3.47 15.86
CA TRP A 43 2.21 2.17 16.16
C TRP A 43 1.94 1.08 15.12
N CYS A 44 0.79 1.14 14.45
CA CYS A 44 0.46 0.23 13.36
C CYS A 44 0.47 0.97 12.03
N ALA A 45 1.05 0.33 11.02
CA ALA A 45 1.11 0.84 9.66
C ALA A 45 -0.30 1.24 9.17
N PRO A 46 -0.44 2.40 8.51
CA PRO A 46 -1.71 2.80 7.95
C PRO A 46 -2.17 1.80 6.88
N PRO A 47 -3.48 1.62 6.68
CA PRO A 47 -3.99 0.78 5.60
C PRO A 47 -3.43 1.24 4.24
N GLU A 48 -2.98 0.28 3.43
CA GLU A 48 -2.49 0.58 2.08
C GLU A 48 -3.62 1.19 1.26
N ARG A 49 -3.38 2.41 0.75
CA ARG A 49 -4.37 3.13 -0.04
C ARG A 49 -4.15 2.86 -1.53
N PRO A 50 -5.22 2.83 -2.35
CA PRO A 50 -5.07 2.79 -3.79
C PRO A 50 -4.18 3.95 -4.27
N PRO A 51 -3.41 3.75 -5.36
CA PRO A 51 -2.65 4.83 -5.97
C PRO A 51 -3.53 6.04 -6.27
N VAL A 52 -2.99 7.24 -6.06
CA VAL A 52 -3.70 8.49 -6.38
C VAL A 52 -4.03 8.46 -7.88
N PRO A 53 -5.27 8.80 -8.29
CA PRO A 53 -5.62 8.91 -9.70
C PRO A 53 -4.71 9.89 -10.41
N GLN A 54 -4.24 9.51 -11.60
CA GLN A 54 -3.47 10.43 -12.43
C GLN A 54 -4.36 11.60 -12.88
N PRO A 55 -3.81 12.82 -12.94
CA PRO A 55 -4.58 13.98 -13.33
C PRO A 55 -5.04 13.88 -14.78
N TYR A 56 -6.25 14.37 -15.04
CA TYR A 56 -6.77 14.46 -16.40
C TYR A 56 -6.19 15.71 -17.06
N CYS A 57 -5.27 15.55 -18.00
CA CYS A 57 -4.61 16.69 -18.66
C CYS A 57 -5.21 16.97 -20.04
N THR A 58 -5.46 18.23 -20.35
CA THR A 58 -6.09 18.70 -21.60
C THR A 58 -5.24 19.77 -22.26
N GLN A 59 -5.28 19.86 -23.59
CA GLN A 59 -4.67 20.99 -24.32
C GLN A 59 -5.53 22.25 -24.17
N SER A 60 -4.92 23.32 -23.68
CA SER A 60 -5.48 24.68 -23.66
C SER A 60 -4.67 25.63 -24.53
N TRP A 61 -5.10 26.89 -24.57
CA TRP A 61 -4.43 27.95 -25.35
C TRP A 61 -3.05 28.29 -24.82
N ASN A 62 -2.83 28.18 -23.51
CA ASN A 62 -1.56 28.54 -22.87
C ASN A 62 -0.64 27.34 -22.64
N GLY A 63 -1.07 26.13 -22.99
CA GLY A 63 -0.30 24.90 -22.76
C GLY A 63 -1.17 23.72 -22.39
N VAL A 64 -0.67 22.88 -21.48
CA VAL A 64 -1.39 21.72 -20.95
C VAL A 64 -1.90 22.05 -19.55
N ASP A 65 -3.22 21.94 -19.35
CA ASP A 65 -3.86 22.11 -18.05
C ASP A 65 -4.25 20.75 -17.49
N CYS A 66 -3.83 20.46 -16.25
CA CYS A 66 -4.08 19.20 -15.56
C CYS A 66 -5.10 19.36 -14.44
N TRP A 67 -6.16 18.57 -14.50
CA TRP A 67 -7.33 18.67 -13.64
C TRP A 67 -7.36 17.52 -12.63
N SER A 68 -7.54 17.85 -11.35
CA SER A 68 -7.79 16.87 -10.29
C SER A 68 -9.25 16.40 -10.24
N ARG A 69 -10.16 17.18 -10.84
CA ARG A 69 -11.61 16.94 -10.87
C ARG A 69 -12.18 17.18 -12.28
N PRO A 70 -11.92 16.25 -13.23
CA PRO A 70 -12.38 16.39 -14.62
C PRO A 70 -13.91 16.40 -14.74
N ASP A 71 -14.62 15.86 -13.75
CA ASP A 71 -16.09 15.87 -13.65
C ASP A 71 -16.67 17.29 -13.57
N GLN A 72 -15.89 18.26 -13.11
CA GLN A 72 -16.31 19.65 -12.96
C GLN A 72 -15.89 20.51 -14.17
N MET A 73 -15.20 19.94 -15.15
CA MET A 73 -14.70 20.68 -16.30
C MET A 73 -15.82 20.91 -17.33
N PRO A 74 -16.06 22.15 -17.76
CA PRO A 74 -17.04 22.43 -18.82
C PRO A 74 -16.55 21.81 -20.14
N ASN A 75 -17.39 20.98 -20.76
CA ASN A 75 -17.11 20.26 -22.01
C ASN A 75 -15.79 19.48 -21.96
N VAL A 76 -15.82 18.28 -21.37
CA VAL A 76 -14.67 17.35 -21.25
C VAL A 76 -13.85 17.27 -22.55
N ALA A 77 -12.85 18.14 -22.66
CA ALA A 77 -11.93 18.21 -23.78
C ALA A 77 -11.06 16.96 -23.78
N ARG A 78 -10.56 16.55 -24.95
CA ARG A 78 -9.79 15.31 -25.09
C ARG A 78 -8.54 15.30 -24.18
N ALA A 79 -8.32 14.18 -23.51
CA ALA A 79 -7.09 13.94 -22.74
C ALA A 79 -5.87 13.96 -23.66
N VAL A 80 -4.81 14.65 -23.22
CA VAL A 80 -3.50 14.70 -23.89
C VAL A 80 -2.38 14.08 -23.05
N GLY A 81 -2.69 13.57 -21.85
CA GLY A 81 -1.73 12.82 -21.06
C GLY A 81 -1.30 11.53 -21.77
N GLU A 82 0.00 11.30 -21.86
CA GLU A 82 0.57 10.08 -22.42
C GLU A 82 0.85 9.08 -21.30
N GLY A 83 0.41 7.83 -21.47
CA GLY A 83 0.65 6.74 -20.54
C GLY A 83 -0.60 6.22 -19.81
N PRO A 84 -0.44 5.16 -19.01
CA PRO A 84 -1.54 4.56 -18.27
C PRO A 84 -2.02 5.49 -17.14
N THR A 85 -3.34 5.60 -16.97
CA THR A 85 -3.99 6.45 -15.95
C THR A 85 -4.03 5.82 -14.56
N GLY A 86 -3.55 4.58 -14.43
CA GLY A 86 -3.36 3.89 -13.17
C GLY A 86 -2.64 2.56 -13.36
N LEU A 87 -2.50 1.82 -12.26
CA LEU A 87 -1.78 0.55 -12.25
C LEU A 87 -2.76 -0.60 -12.51
N THR A 88 -2.35 -1.59 -13.31
CA THR A 88 -3.04 -2.89 -13.32
C THR A 88 -2.88 -3.58 -11.97
N GLN A 89 -3.74 -4.57 -11.68
CA GLN A 89 -3.66 -5.32 -10.42
C GLN A 89 -2.27 -5.95 -10.23
N ASP A 90 -1.69 -6.51 -11.29
CA ASP A 90 -0.34 -7.11 -11.25
C ASP A 90 0.75 -6.07 -11.00
N GLN A 91 0.65 -4.88 -11.61
CA GLN A 91 1.59 -3.78 -11.38
C GLN A 91 1.53 -3.29 -9.94
N ASN A 92 0.33 -3.21 -9.34
CA ASN A 92 0.17 -2.84 -7.94
C ASN A 92 0.69 -3.92 -6.98
N ALA A 93 0.46 -5.20 -7.30
CA ALA A 93 1.01 -6.31 -6.54
C ALA A 93 2.54 -6.28 -6.51
N ASN A 94 3.17 -6.01 -7.66
CA ASN A 94 4.62 -5.83 -7.76
C ASN A 94 5.12 -4.60 -6.98
N ARG A 95 4.42 -3.46 -7.06
CA ARG A 95 4.75 -2.24 -6.28
C ARG A 95 4.78 -2.53 -4.78
N LEU A 96 3.85 -3.35 -4.30
CA LEU A 96 3.67 -3.68 -2.90
C LEU A 96 4.45 -4.90 -2.44
N ASN A 97 5.10 -5.62 -3.36
CA ASN A 97 5.72 -6.91 -3.10
C ASN A 97 4.74 -7.91 -2.43
N MET A 98 3.50 -7.94 -2.94
CA MET A 98 2.40 -8.80 -2.47
C MET A 98 1.92 -9.71 -3.60
N SER A 99 1.16 -10.77 -3.26
CA SER A 99 0.45 -11.53 -4.29
C SER A 99 -0.73 -10.72 -4.84
N VAL A 100 -1.12 -10.99 -6.09
CA VAL A 100 -2.24 -10.32 -6.78
C VAL A 100 -3.55 -10.39 -5.98
N LYS A 101 -3.75 -11.49 -5.23
CA LYS A 101 -4.94 -11.73 -4.41
C LYS A 101 -4.96 -10.95 -3.09
N GLU A 102 -3.79 -10.62 -2.57
CA GLU A 102 -3.63 -9.90 -1.30
C GLU A 102 -3.50 -8.40 -1.52
N ALA A 103 -3.03 -7.98 -2.70
CA ALA A 103 -2.89 -6.58 -3.04
C ALA A 103 -4.28 -5.89 -3.08
N PRO A 104 -4.41 -4.69 -2.49
CA PRO A 104 -5.65 -3.92 -2.56
C PRO A 104 -6.00 -3.59 -4.03
N PRO A 105 -7.29 -3.43 -4.34
CA PRO A 105 -7.75 -3.13 -5.69
C PRO A 105 -7.20 -1.77 -6.16
N THR A 106 -6.86 -1.69 -7.43
CA THR A 106 -6.37 -0.44 -8.05
C THR A 106 -7.52 0.42 -8.56
N ASN A 107 -7.22 1.69 -8.77
CA ASN A 107 -8.08 2.65 -9.46
C ASN A 107 -8.33 2.30 -10.94
N SER A 108 -7.55 1.39 -11.53
CA SER A 108 -7.74 0.89 -12.90
C SER A 108 -8.30 -0.53 -12.96
N TYR A 109 -8.73 -1.11 -11.83
CA TYR A 109 -9.40 -2.40 -11.82
C TYR A 109 -10.79 -2.28 -12.45
N ILE A 110 -10.94 -2.84 -13.65
CA ILE A 110 -12.24 -3.11 -14.27
C ILE A 110 -12.47 -4.62 -14.08
N PRO A 111 -13.55 -5.03 -13.39
CA PRO A 111 -13.83 -6.45 -13.11
C PRO A 111 -14.01 -7.29 -14.37
#